data_AF-A0A5C1DF08-F1
#
_entry.id   AF-A0A5C1DF08-F1
#
_cell.length_a   1.000
_cell.length_b   1.000
_cell.length_c   1.000
_cell.angle_alpha   90.00
_cell.angle_beta   90.00
_cell.angle_gamma   90.00
#
_symmetry.space_group_name_H-M   'P 1'
#
loop_
_entity.id
_entity.type
_entity.pdbx_description
1 polymer ?
#
loop_
_entity_poly.entity_id
_entity_poly.type
_entity_poly.pdbx_seq_one_letter_code
_entity_poly.pdbx_strand_id
1 'polypeptide(L)'
;MDLEQEILSHEEWKARLLEAIAEQARLDVDTLTRDDCCLLGVWLHGGGGSRPGRLAIFQGCLNRHRMLHGEIGRIALLINQGRYEEAEAALDAPAFGVAVSATTAALRHLALVIASDTQ
;
A
#
# COMPACT_ATOMS: atom_id res chain seq x y z
N MET A 1 2.17 -15.15 -7.25
CA MET A 1 1.58 -13.94 -6.65
C MET A 1 0.32 -13.63 -7.44
N ASP A 2 -0.79 -13.37 -6.78
CA ASP A 2 -2.01 -12.86 -7.41
C ASP A 2 -2.03 -11.33 -7.26
N LEU A 3 -1.66 -10.62 -8.32
CA LEU A 3 -1.57 -9.16 -8.27
C LEU A 3 -2.94 -8.48 -8.23
N GLU A 4 -3.99 -9.12 -8.76
CA GLU A 4 -5.35 -8.58 -8.71
C GLU A 4 -5.88 -8.61 -7.26
N GLN A 5 -5.64 -9.71 -6.54
CA GLN A 5 -5.97 -9.78 -5.12
C GLN A 5 -5.23 -8.71 -4.30
N GLU A 6 -3.94 -8.49 -4.56
CA GLU A 6 -3.17 -7.47 -3.84
C GLU A 6 -3.63 -6.05 -4.18
N ILE A 7 -4.04 -5.77 -5.42
CA ILE A 7 -4.64 -4.48 -5.79
C ILE A 7 -5.87 -4.21 -4.92
N LEU A 8 -6.79 -5.18 -4.81
CA LEU A 8 -8.00 -5.04 -4.00
C LEU A 8 -7.65 -4.81 -2.52
N SER A 9 -6.72 -5.59 -1.96
CA SER A 9 -6.31 -5.41 -0.57
C SER A 9 -5.71 -4.02 -0.29
N HIS A 10 -5.11 -3.36 -1.28
CA HIS A 10 -4.57 -2.01 -1.11
C HIS A 10 -5.62 -0.91 -1.33
N GLU A 11 -6.67 -1.17 -2.11
CA GLU A 11 -7.84 -0.29 -2.22
C GLU A 11 -8.67 -0.26 -0.93
N GLU A 12 -8.67 -1.34 -0.17
CA GLU A 12 -9.40 -1.48 1.10
C GLU A 12 -8.80 -0.70 2.28
N TRP A 13 -7.57 -0.17 2.16
CA TRP A 13 -6.90 0.49 3.28
C TRP A 13 -7.68 1.66 3.88
N LYS A 14 -8.44 2.40 3.06
CA LYS A 14 -9.31 3.48 3.58
C LYS A 14 -10.35 2.92 4.55
N ALA A 15 -11.04 1.86 4.16
CA ALA A 15 -12.08 1.23 4.97
C ALA A 15 -11.49 0.66 6.27
N ARG A 16 -10.35 -0.05 6.19
CA ARG A 16 -9.67 -0.63 7.36
C ARG A 16 -9.25 0.43 8.38
N LEU A 17 -8.75 1.58 7.92
CA LEU A 17 -8.36 2.66 8.83
C LEU A 17 -9.56 3.41 9.42
N LEU A 18 -10.66 3.56 8.68
CA LEU A 18 -11.92 4.09 9.22
C LEU A 18 -12.51 3.17 10.28
N GLU A 19 -12.48 1.86 10.07
CA GLU A 19 -12.89 0.86 11.05
C GLU A 19 -12.03 0.95 12.32
N ALA A 20 -10.70 1.04 12.17
CA ALA A 20 -9.80 1.20 13.31
C ALA A 20 -10.05 2.50 14.11
N ILE A 21 -10.44 3.59 13.44
CA ILE A 21 -10.87 4.84 14.10
C ILE A 21 -12.16 4.60 14.89
N ALA A 22 -13.18 4.00 14.27
CA ALA A 22 -14.46 3.73 14.90
C ALA A 22 -14.35 2.81 16.12
N GLU A 23 -13.49 1.79 16.03
CA GLU A 23 -13.21 0.84 17.10
C GLU A 23 -12.21 1.36 18.13
N GLN A 24 -11.57 2.52 17.88
CA GLN A 24 -10.48 3.04 18.68
C GLN A 24 -9.35 2.00 18.87
N ALA A 25 -9.12 1.23 17.81
CA ALA A 25 -8.22 0.09 17.83
C ALA A 25 -6.76 0.54 17.90
N ARG A 26 -5.94 -0.22 18.63
CA ARG A 26 -4.49 -0.04 18.61
C ARG A 26 -3.90 -0.82 17.44
N LEU A 27 -3.17 -0.13 16.57
CA LEU A 27 -2.55 -0.69 15.37
C LEU A 27 -1.05 -0.95 15.58
N ASP A 28 -0.52 -1.96 14.88
CA ASP A 28 0.92 -2.22 14.80
C ASP A 28 1.59 -1.28 13.78
N VAL A 29 1.91 -0.06 14.24
CA VAL A 29 2.49 1.00 13.40
C VAL A 29 3.84 0.58 12.80
N ASP A 30 4.65 -0.18 13.53
CA ASP A 30 5.97 -0.60 13.08
C ASP A 30 5.85 -1.52 11.86
N THR A 31 4.90 -2.46 11.89
CA THR A 31 4.61 -3.33 10.75
C THR A 31 3.91 -2.58 9.61
N LEU A 32 2.94 -1.70 9.92
CA LEU A 32 2.16 -0.99 8.91
C LEU A 32 2.98 0.04 8.11
N THR A 33 3.99 0.65 8.72
CA THR A 33 4.86 1.64 8.05
C THR A 33 5.85 0.98 7.09
N ARG A 34 6.08 -0.32 7.27
CA ARG A 34 7.08 -1.09 6.51
C ARG A 34 6.51 -1.61 5.19
N ASP A 35 7.11 -1.16 4.09
CA ASP A 35 6.76 -1.58 2.73
C ASP A 35 7.25 -2.99 2.35
N ASP A 36 7.87 -3.71 3.29
CA ASP A 36 8.42 -5.05 3.14
C ASP A 36 7.73 -6.11 4.02
N CYS A 37 6.67 -5.73 4.76
CA CYS A 37 5.96 -6.65 5.66
C CYS A 37 4.66 -7.25 5.09
N CYS A 38 3.97 -6.56 4.17
CA CYS A 38 2.77 -7.11 3.54
C CYS A 38 3.13 -8.15 2.46
N LEU A 39 2.16 -8.96 2.03
CA LEU A 39 2.40 -10.04 1.06
C LEU A 39 2.99 -9.50 -0.26
N LEU A 40 2.40 -8.42 -0.80
CA LEU A 40 2.94 -7.69 -1.94
C LEU A 40 4.37 -7.17 -1.67
N GLY A 41 4.61 -6.56 -0.51
CA GLY A 41 5.91 -6.01 -0.11
C GLY A 41 6.99 -7.08 -0.07
N VAL A 42 6.72 -8.21 0.59
CA VAL A 42 7.61 -9.38 0.61
C VAL A 42 7.94 -9.85 -0.81
N TRP A 43 6.96 -9.84 -1.71
CA TRP A 43 7.21 -10.20 -3.11
C TRP A 43 8.01 -9.13 -3.86
N LEU A 44 7.70 -7.84 -3.69
CA LEU A 44 8.43 -6.74 -4.33
C LEU A 44 9.90 -6.71 -3.88
N HIS A 45 10.19 -7.02 -2.62
CA HIS A 45 11.54 -7.04 -2.05
C HIS A 45 12.27 -8.37 -2.23
N GLY A 46 11.57 -9.51 -2.16
CA GLY A 46 12.17 -10.85 -2.12
C GLY A 46 11.95 -11.74 -3.35
N GLY A 47 10.93 -11.48 -4.18
CA GLY A 47 10.50 -12.38 -5.26
C GLY A 47 10.37 -11.74 -6.66
N GLY A 48 10.37 -10.41 -6.75
CA GLY A 48 10.40 -9.68 -8.01
C GLY A 48 11.78 -9.65 -8.69
N GLY A 49 12.81 -10.19 -8.05
CA GLY A 49 14.20 -10.23 -8.54
C GLY A 49 14.46 -11.06 -9.82
N SER A 50 13.42 -11.61 -10.44
CA SER A 50 13.47 -12.16 -11.80
C SER A 50 13.42 -11.01 -12.85
N ARG A 51 13.20 -11.33 -14.13
CA ARG A 51 13.19 -10.34 -15.24
C ARG A 51 12.36 -9.06 -14.96
N PRO A 52 11.17 -9.13 -14.31
CA PRO A 52 10.38 -7.94 -13.97
C PRO A 52 11.08 -6.94 -13.04
N GLY A 53 11.89 -7.41 -12.09
CA GLY A 53 12.58 -6.55 -11.11
C GLY A 53 13.58 -5.56 -11.72
N ARG A 54 14.04 -5.84 -12.94
CA ARG A 54 14.93 -4.96 -13.72
C ARG A 54 14.17 -3.89 -14.52
N LEU A 55 12.85 -4.00 -14.61
CA LEU A 55 12.04 -3.05 -15.36
C LEU A 55 11.82 -1.78 -14.54
N ALA A 56 11.88 -0.63 -15.20
CA ALA A 56 11.62 0.67 -14.56
C ALA A 56 10.22 0.73 -13.91
N ILE A 57 9.24 0.04 -14.51
CA ILE A 57 7.88 -0.07 -13.96
C ILE A 57 7.85 -0.76 -12.60
N PHE A 58 8.70 -1.75 -12.37
CA PHE A 58 8.77 -2.47 -11.10
C PHE A 58 9.32 -1.55 -9.99
N GLN A 59 10.39 -0.81 -10.29
CA GLN A 59 10.93 0.20 -9.36
C GLN A 59 9.91 1.31 -9.07
N GLY A 60 9.12 1.69 -10.08
CA GLY A 60 7.98 2.59 -9.92
C GLY A 60 6.91 2.04 -8.96
N CYS A 61 6.60 0.74 -9.02
CA CYS A 61 5.68 0.08 -8.10
C CYS A 61 6.23 0.10 -6.67
N LEU A 62 7.49 -0.28 -6.48
CA LEU A 62 8.15 -0.29 -5.17
C LEU A 62 8.10 1.09 -4.49
N ASN A 63 8.39 2.16 -5.25
CA ASN A 63 8.36 3.51 -4.70
C ASN A 63 6.94 3.94 -4.30
N ARG A 64 5.93 3.66 -5.12
CA ARG A 64 4.53 4.02 -4.82
C ARG A 64 3.99 3.22 -3.63
N HIS A 65 4.32 1.94 -3.58
CA HIS A 65 4.03 1.06 -2.44
C HIS A 65 4.59 1.62 -1.13
N ARG A 66 5.86 2.05 -1.13
CA ARG A 66 6.49 2.71 0.03
C ARG A 66 5.78 3.99 0.44
N MET A 67 5.37 4.82 -0.52
CA MET A 67 4.62 6.05 -0.23
C MET A 67 3.28 5.75 0.45
N LEU A 68 2.55 4.74 -0.03
CA LEU A 68 1.29 4.33 0.57
C LEU A 68 1.48 3.83 2.00
N HIS A 69 2.45 2.94 2.24
CA HIS A 69 2.76 2.45 3.59
C HIS A 69 3.22 3.59 4.54
N GLY A 70 3.91 4.60 4.03
CA GLY A 70 4.22 5.81 4.79
C GLY A 70 2.98 6.57 5.27
N GLU A 71 1.98 6.75 4.40
CA GLU A 71 0.71 7.39 4.80
C GLU A 71 -0.11 6.52 5.76
N ILE A 72 -0.18 5.21 5.52
CA ILE A 72 -0.86 4.25 6.42
C ILE A 72 -0.22 4.32 7.81
N GLY A 73 1.11 4.25 7.89
CA GLY A 73 1.84 4.34 9.16
C GLY A 73 1.60 5.66 9.89
N ARG A 74 1.60 6.78 9.15
CA ARG A 74 1.31 8.11 9.71
C ARG A 74 -0.10 8.18 10.30
N ILE A 75 -1.11 7.67 9.59
CA ILE A 75 -2.50 7.65 10.05
C ILE A 75 -2.65 6.69 11.25
N ALA A 76 -2.05 5.51 11.19
CA ALA A 76 -2.06 4.56 12.29
C ALA A 76 -1.44 5.13 13.58
N LEU A 77 -0.40 5.97 13.46
CA LEU A 77 0.17 6.70 14.60
C LEU A 77 -0.83 7.69 15.22
N LEU A 78 -1.59 8.43 14.39
CA LEU A 78 -2.65 9.34 14.88
C LEU A 78 -3.74 8.57 15.64
N ILE A 79 -4.18 7.42 15.10
CA ILE A 79 -5.13 6.52 15.75
C ILE A 79 -4.61 6.08 17.11
N ASN A 80 -3.37 5.57 17.17
CA ASN A 80 -2.74 5.11 18.43
C ASN A 80 -2.54 6.23 19.46
N GLN A 81 -2.51 7.49 19.03
CA GLN A 81 -2.43 8.68 19.89
C GLN A 81 -3.81 9.19 20.34
N GLY A 82 -4.91 8.56 19.91
CA GLY A 82 -6.27 9.02 20.19
C GLY A 82 -6.68 10.27 19.40
N ARG A 83 -5.92 10.63 18.36
CA ARG A 83 -6.13 11.84 17.53
C ARG A 83 -7.04 11.50 16.35
N TYR A 84 -8.26 11.06 16.66
CA TYR A 84 -9.18 10.48 15.67
C TYR A 84 -9.63 11.49 14.60
N GLU A 85 -9.97 12.72 14.98
CA GLU A 85 -10.35 13.77 14.02
C GLU A 85 -9.21 14.07 13.02
N GLU A 86 -7.96 14.05 13.49
CA GLU A 86 -6.79 14.25 12.63
C GLU A 86 -6.51 13.03 11.75
N ALA A 87 -6.80 11.82 12.24
CA ALA A 87 -6.71 10.59 11.45
C ALA A 87 -7.76 10.57 10.32
N GLU A 88 -9.00 10.97 10.60
CA GLU A 88 -10.06 11.12 9.59
C GLU A 88 -9.70 12.19 8.55
N ALA A 89 -9.27 13.38 9.00
CA ALA A 89 -8.83 14.43 8.08
C ALA A 89 -7.65 13.99 7.21
N ALA A 90 -6.74 13.18 7.75
CA ALA A 90 -5.63 12.61 7.02
C ALA A 90 -6.07 11.56 5.98
N LEU A 91 -7.12 10.78 6.24
CA LEU A 91 -7.71 9.82 5.30
C LEU A 91 -8.44 10.51 4.13
N ASP A 92 -9.02 11.68 4.37
CA ASP A 92 -9.70 12.47 3.34
C ASP A 92 -8.76 13.43 2.60
N ALA A 93 -7.52 13.59 3.09
CA ALA A 93 -6.51 14.39 2.42
C ALA A 93 -6.15 13.79 1.04
N PRO A 94 -5.89 14.63 0.02
CA PRO A 94 -5.49 14.16 -1.30
C PRO A 94 -4.26 13.24 -1.28
N ALA A 95 -3.34 13.42 -0.33
CA ALA A 95 -2.13 12.62 -0.20
C ALA A 95 -2.43 11.11 -0.11
N PHE A 96 -3.39 10.72 0.73
CA PHE A 96 -3.75 9.31 0.91
C PHE A 96 -4.43 8.74 -0.34
N GLY A 97 -5.42 9.43 -0.89
CA GLY A 97 -6.10 9.00 -2.12
C GLY A 97 -5.17 8.91 -3.34
N VAL A 98 -4.23 9.85 -3.48
CA VAL A 98 -3.19 9.80 -4.51
C VAL A 98 -2.24 8.63 -4.28
N ALA A 99 -1.83 8.35 -3.04
CA ALA A 99 -0.96 7.21 -2.75
C ALA A 99 -1.62 5.85 -3.08
N VAL A 100 -2.90 5.68 -2.73
CA VAL A 100 -3.68 4.47 -3.07
C VAL A 100 -3.78 4.33 -4.60
N SER A 101 -4.33 5.34 -5.28
CA SER A 101 -4.54 5.29 -6.74
C SER A 101 -3.24 5.12 -7.53
N ALA A 102 -2.16 5.78 -7.10
CA ALA A 102 -0.84 5.63 -7.70
C ALA A 102 -0.34 4.18 -7.59
N THR A 103 -0.47 3.57 -6.41
CA THR A 103 -0.03 2.20 -6.15
C THR A 103 -0.83 1.20 -6.99
N THR A 104 -2.16 1.31 -6.98
CA THR A 104 -3.03 0.38 -7.70
C THR A 104 -2.87 0.50 -9.22
N ALA A 105 -2.72 1.72 -9.75
CA ALA A 105 -2.43 1.93 -11.17
C ALA A 105 -1.07 1.32 -11.58
N ALA A 106 -0.04 1.46 -10.74
CA ALA A 106 1.27 0.88 -11.01
C ALA A 106 1.24 -0.65 -11.00
N LEU A 107 0.53 -1.25 -10.03
CA LEU A 107 0.35 -2.70 -9.94
C LEU A 107 -0.42 -3.26 -11.14
N ARG A 108 -1.51 -2.59 -11.57
CA ARG A 108 -2.25 -2.97 -12.78
C ARG A 108 -1.36 -2.96 -14.01
N HIS A 109 -0.54 -1.92 -14.16
CA HIS A 109 0.40 -1.83 -15.29
C HIS A 109 1.47 -2.92 -15.21
N LEU A 110 2.00 -3.22 -14.03
CA LEU A 110 2.96 -4.33 -13.85
C LEU A 110 2.33 -5.69 -14.17
N ALA A 111 1.07 -5.92 -13.76
CA ALA A 111 0.34 -7.15 -14.06
C ALA A 111 0.18 -7.36 -15.57
N LEU A 112 -0.17 -6.32 -16.32
CA LEU A 112 -0.25 -6.36 -17.78
C LEU A 112 1.09 -6.73 -18.42
N VAL A 113 2.19 -6.09 -17.98
CA VAL A 113 3.53 -6.36 -18.51
C VAL A 113 3.95 -7.81 -18.25
N ILE A 114 3.73 -8.32 -17.04
CA ILE A 114 4.04 -9.71 -16.69
C ILE A 114 3.21 -10.69 -17.52
N ALA A 115 1.92 -10.41 -17.72
CA ALA A 115 1.04 -11.25 -18.54
C ALA A 115 1.47 -11.27 -20.01
N SER A 116 1.90 -10.14 -20.57
CA SER A 116 2.39 -10.04 -21.95
C SER A 116 3.75 -10.72 -22.18
N ASP A 117 4.62 -10.77 -21.17
CA ASP A 117 5.94 -11.44 -21.24
C ASP A 117 5.86 -12.97 -21.10
N THR A 118 4.69 -13.52 -20.78
CA THR A 118 4.47 -14.97 -20.59
C THR A 118 3.94 -15.67 -21.86
N GLN A 119 3.68 -14.90 -22.94
CA GLN A 119 3.37 -15.39 -24.29
C GLN A 119 4.61 -15.38 -25.19
#